data_AF-A0A9P4NZ96-F1
#
_entry.id   AF-A0A9P4NZ96-F1
#
_cell.length_a   1.000
_cell.length_b   1.000
_cell.length_c   1.000
_cell.angle_alpha   90.00
_cell.angle_beta   90.00
_cell.angle_gamma   90.00
#
_symmetry.space_group_name_H-M   'P 1'
#
loop_
_entity.id
_entity.type
_entity.pdbx_description
1 polymer ?
#
loop_
_entity_poly.entity_id
_entity_poly.type
_entity_poly.pdbx_seq_one_letter_code
_entity_poly.pdbx_strand_id
1 'polypeptide(L)'
;MYISQIFVAVCLSCAVFAHKGEGGKATTAAAGQTNNTASAASQCSEISRLTKLADLANNATKLSELQTKRNLTSAQIDEIKSEATSATTRLTQLQSNTTLVAQCSAVNADKKLKQQCRSISKLTKLANLASNTTALTRLQAEANLTSTQMTELKAKAANASVKLQELQSNTTLTASCQSLQASGTQGGERNKTGSASPTAAAAGGHHGRQKMVIRRMDSSGAGFYVLANSLFAANICVLATLLIM
;
A
#
# COMPACT_ATOMS: atom_id res chain seq x y z
N MET A 1 4.84 -6.36 38.24
CA MET A 1 3.77 -5.34 38.17
C MET A 1 4.34 -3.99 38.63
N TYR A 2 4.97 -3.19 37.75
CA TYR A 2 5.37 -1.78 38.02
C TYR A 2 5.77 -1.05 36.70
N ILE A 3 4.89 -1.00 35.69
CA ILE A 3 5.15 -0.24 34.44
C ILE A 3 4.02 0.79 34.18
N SER A 4 3.07 0.96 35.11
CA SER A 4 1.86 1.76 34.86
C SER A 4 1.96 3.25 35.21
N GLN A 5 3.14 3.81 35.51
CA GLN A 5 3.25 5.17 36.09
C GLN A 5 4.17 6.16 35.35
N ILE A 6 4.64 5.89 34.12
CA ILE A 6 5.60 6.80 33.43
C ILE A 6 4.97 7.66 32.31
N PHE A 7 3.65 7.55 32.03
CA PHE A 7 3.06 8.22 30.85
C PHE A 7 2.40 9.60 31.07
N VAL A 8 2.51 10.23 32.24
CA VAL A 8 1.77 11.49 32.53
C VAL A 8 2.62 12.77 32.41
N ALA A 9 3.91 12.72 32.03
CA ALA A 9 4.79 13.88 32.18
C ALA A 9 5.51 14.40 30.92
N VAL A 10 4.95 14.28 29.71
CA VAL A 10 5.55 14.90 28.50
C VAL A 10 4.48 15.48 27.57
N CYS A 11 3.73 16.49 28.03
CA CYS A 11 2.80 17.27 27.18
C CYS A 11 2.83 18.79 27.45
N LEU A 12 3.91 19.36 27.96
CA LEU A 12 3.97 20.82 28.20
C LEU A 12 5.30 21.45 27.78
N SER A 13 5.44 21.74 26.48
CA SER A 13 6.44 22.68 25.94
C SER A 13 6.04 23.18 24.55
N CYS A 14 4.93 23.92 24.46
CA CYS A 14 4.70 24.83 23.35
C CYS A 14 5.47 26.13 23.61
N ALA A 15 6.69 26.24 23.09
CA ALA A 15 7.41 27.51 23.00
C ALA A 15 7.23 28.11 21.60
N VAL A 16 6.45 29.19 21.55
CA VAL A 16 6.34 30.13 20.45
C VAL A 16 7.66 30.88 20.32
N PHE A 17 8.36 30.74 19.20
CA PHE A 17 9.41 31.67 18.79
C PHE A 17 8.87 32.53 17.64
N ALA A 18 8.39 33.72 17.99
CA ALA A 18 8.16 34.81 17.07
C ALA A 18 9.51 35.52 16.81
N HIS A 19 10.11 35.29 15.64
CA HIS A 19 11.24 36.10 15.18
C HIS A 19 10.74 37.11 14.14
N LYS A 20 10.75 38.38 14.56
CA LYS A 20 10.67 39.56 13.69
C LYS A 20 12.04 39.73 13.03
N GLY A 21 12.10 39.72 11.70
CA GLY A 21 13.33 39.88 10.93
C GLY A 21 13.02 40.19 9.47
N GLU A 22 13.66 41.24 8.99
CA GLU A 22 13.36 42.03 7.78
C GLU A 22 13.63 41.30 6.46
N GLY A 23 13.11 41.92 5.38
CA GLY A 23 13.07 41.39 4.02
C GLY A 23 14.45 41.00 3.46
N GLY A 24 14.53 39.74 3.05
CA GLY A 24 15.63 39.20 2.25
C GLY A 24 15.05 38.32 1.15
N LYS A 25 15.21 38.78 -0.09
CA LYS A 25 14.84 38.08 -1.34
C LYS A 25 15.61 36.76 -1.44
N ALA A 26 15.05 35.67 -0.90
CA ALA A 26 15.64 34.35 -0.99
C ALA A 26 15.19 33.66 -2.29
N THR A 27 16.12 33.70 -3.24
CA THR A 27 16.22 32.83 -4.41
C THR A 27 15.81 31.39 -4.13
N THR A 28 14.99 30.86 -5.04
CA THR A 28 14.73 29.44 -5.26
C THR A 28 15.99 28.59 -5.18
N ALA A 29 16.20 27.90 -4.05
CA ALA A 29 17.18 26.84 -3.93
C ALA A 29 16.55 25.50 -4.35
N ALA A 30 16.36 25.35 -5.66
CA ALA A 30 16.27 24.04 -6.29
C ALA A 30 17.70 23.57 -6.61
N ALA A 31 18.38 22.96 -5.63
CA ALA A 31 19.65 22.29 -5.86
C ALA A 31 19.92 21.22 -4.80
N GLY A 32 19.91 19.94 -5.21
CA GLY A 32 20.80 18.92 -4.66
C GLY A 32 20.40 18.19 -3.38
N GLN A 33 19.29 17.43 -3.38
CA GLN A 33 19.02 16.39 -2.37
C GLN A 33 18.61 15.07 -3.03
N THR A 34 19.52 14.46 -3.78
CA THR A 34 19.29 13.17 -4.44
C THR A 34 20.15 12.02 -3.92
N ASN A 35 21.12 12.27 -3.02
CA ASN A 35 22.02 11.21 -2.53
C ASN A 35 21.77 10.73 -1.08
N ASN A 36 21.13 11.53 -0.21
CA ASN A 36 20.83 11.11 1.18
C ASN A 36 19.44 10.44 1.33
N THR A 37 18.52 10.70 0.41
CA THR A 37 17.13 10.20 0.48
C THR A 37 17.03 8.69 0.22
N ALA A 38 17.93 8.14 -0.61
CA ALA A 38 18.00 6.69 -0.85
C ALA A 38 18.48 5.93 0.39
N SER A 39 19.40 6.51 1.17
CA SER A 39 19.91 5.94 2.43
C SER A 39 18.86 6.02 3.55
N ALA A 40 18.17 7.15 3.68
CA ALA A 40 17.08 7.28 4.64
C ALA A 40 15.92 6.33 4.31
N ALA A 41 15.50 6.24 3.03
CA ALA A 41 14.40 5.36 2.63
C ALA A 41 14.69 3.87 2.84
N SER A 42 15.94 3.44 2.64
CA SER A 42 16.38 2.06 2.89
C SER A 42 16.42 1.76 4.39
N GLN A 43 16.96 2.67 5.22
CA GLN A 43 16.93 2.58 6.68
C GLN A 43 15.51 2.53 7.23
N CYS A 44 14.59 3.35 6.72
CA CYS A 44 13.17 3.30 7.11
C CYS A 44 12.50 1.98 6.71
N SER A 45 12.90 1.42 5.57
CA SER A 45 12.43 0.09 5.15
C SER A 45 12.99 -1.02 6.05
N GLU A 46 14.25 -0.91 6.47
CA GLU A 46 14.87 -1.82 7.44
C GLU A 46 14.12 -1.76 8.77
N ILE A 47 13.94 -0.57 9.36
CA ILE A 47 13.17 -0.37 10.60
C ILE A 47 11.77 -0.98 10.47
N SER A 48 11.05 -0.71 9.37
CA SER A 48 9.71 -1.28 9.15
C SER A 48 9.72 -2.81 9.07
N ARG A 49 10.73 -3.41 8.42
CA ARG A 49 10.87 -4.86 8.30
C ARG A 49 11.17 -5.50 9.66
N LEU A 50 12.14 -4.94 10.40
CA LEU A 50 12.52 -5.41 11.72
C LEU A 50 11.36 -5.30 12.71
N THR A 51 10.61 -4.19 12.65
CA THR A 51 9.41 -3.98 13.49
C THR A 51 8.37 -5.08 13.22
N LYS A 52 8.07 -5.36 11.95
CA LYS A 52 7.11 -6.42 11.58
C LYS A 52 7.57 -7.82 12.02
N LEU A 53 8.87 -8.10 11.96
CA LEU A 53 9.43 -9.37 12.39
C LEU A 53 9.31 -9.52 13.92
N ALA A 54 9.66 -8.49 14.67
CA ALA A 54 9.48 -8.45 16.12
C ALA A 54 8.00 -8.59 16.51
N ASP A 55 7.10 -7.85 15.86
CA ASP A 55 5.65 -7.92 16.09
C ASP A 55 5.09 -9.33 15.80
N LEU A 56 5.61 -10.00 14.76
CA LEU A 56 5.19 -11.35 14.40
C LEU A 56 5.65 -12.36 15.45
N ALA A 57 6.93 -12.31 15.84
CA ALA A 57 7.49 -13.24 16.83
C ALA A 57 6.85 -13.06 18.22
N ASN A 58 6.47 -11.83 18.58
CA ASN A 58 5.80 -11.52 19.85
C ASN A 58 4.29 -11.80 19.83
N ASN A 59 3.69 -12.16 18.68
CA ASN A 59 2.27 -12.47 18.58
C ASN A 59 2.07 -13.98 18.34
N ALA A 60 1.89 -14.73 19.43
CA ALA A 60 1.75 -16.18 19.39
C ALA A 60 0.64 -16.67 18.43
N THR A 61 -0.49 -15.96 18.35
CA THR A 61 -1.59 -16.29 17.44
C THR A 61 -1.18 -16.13 15.97
N LYS A 62 -0.58 -15.00 15.59
CA LYS A 62 -0.11 -14.78 14.21
C LYS A 62 1.01 -15.75 13.82
N LEU A 63 1.88 -16.08 14.77
CA LEU A 63 2.97 -17.04 14.53
C LEU A 63 2.42 -18.45 14.31
N SER A 64 1.45 -18.89 15.12
CA SER A 64 0.74 -20.16 14.95
C SER A 64 -0.04 -20.22 13.63
N GLU A 65 -0.77 -19.16 13.28
CA GLU A 65 -1.42 -19.07 11.98
C GLU A 65 -0.42 -19.18 10.82
N LEU A 66 0.73 -18.54 10.94
CA LEU A 66 1.77 -18.57 9.93
C LEU A 66 2.40 -19.96 9.83
N GLN A 67 2.59 -20.64 10.96
CA GLN A 67 3.02 -22.04 11.03
C GLN A 67 2.06 -22.94 10.25
N THR A 68 0.76 -22.86 10.50
CA THR A 68 -0.26 -23.67 9.80
C THR A 68 -0.37 -23.30 8.32
N LYS A 69 -0.36 -22.00 7.98
CA LYS A 69 -0.52 -21.53 6.58
C LYS A 69 0.67 -21.86 5.70
N ARG A 70 1.87 -21.93 6.27
CA ARG A 70 3.12 -22.17 5.53
C ARG A 70 3.70 -23.55 5.79
N ASN A 71 3.03 -24.38 6.60
CA ASN A 71 3.51 -25.69 7.04
C ASN A 71 4.93 -25.61 7.62
N LEU A 72 5.18 -24.62 8.48
CA LEU A 72 6.51 -24.45 9.09
C LEU A 72 6.77 -25.51 10.15
N THR A 73 8.00 -26.00 10.20
CA THR A 73 8.49 -26.88 11.26
C THR A 73 8.78 -26.09 12.53
N SER A 74 8.84 -26.77 13.69
CA SER A 74 9.22 -26.13 14.95
C SER A 74 10.58 -25.43 14.86
N ALA A 75 11.54 -26.04 14.16
CA ALA A 75 12.86 -25.45 13.95
C ALA A 75 12.81 -24.11 13.18
N GLN A 76 11.93 -23.99 12.17
CA GLN A 76 11.74 -22.74 11.43
C GLN A 76 11.07 -21.66 12.28
N ILE A 77 10.16 -22.05 13.19
CA ILE A 77 9.54 -21.12 14.14
C ILE A 77 10.58 -20.61 15.14
N ASP A 78 11.47 -21.47 15.61
CA ASP A 78 12.55 -21.08 16.52
C ASP A 78 13.59 -20.18 15.81
N GLU A 79 13.87 -20.43 14.53
CA GLU A 79 14.68 -19.54 13.68
C GLU A 79 14.04 -18.15 13.57
N ILE A 80 12.73 -18.05 13.29
CA ILE A 80 12.01 -16.77 13.25
C ILE A 80 12.11 -16.02 14.58
N LYS A 81 11.99 -16.71 15.72
CA LYS A 81 12.14 -16.09 17.05
C LYS A 81 13.57 -15.61 17.30
N SER A 82 14.56 -16.39 16.87
CA SER A 82 15.97 -16.03 16.96
C SER A 82 16.30 -14.80 16.11
N GLU A 83 15.85 -14.78 14.86
CA GLU A 83 15.97 -13.62 13.98
C GLU A 83 15.25 -12.39 14.55
N ALA A 84 14.07 -12.57 15.15
CA ALA A 84 13.34 -11.48 15.78
C ALA A 84 14.08 -10.88 16.99
N THR A 85 14.79 -11.71 17.75
CA THR A 85 15.63 -11.24 18.86
C THR A 85 16.79 -10.38 18.33
N SER A 86 17.47 -10.86 17.29
CA SER A 86 18.53 -10.10 16.59
C SER A 86 17.99 -8.80 15.97
N ALA A 87 16.80 -8.87 15.38
CA ALA A 87 16.10 -7.74 14.80
C ALA A 87 15.73 -6.69 15.85
N THR A 88 15.35 -7.11 17.06
CA THR A 88 15.05 -6.21 18.18
C THR A 88 16.29 -5.42 18.60
N THR A 89 17.45 -6.08 18.73
CA THR A 89 18.72 -5.40 19.01
C THR A 89 19.07 -4.37 17.94
N ARG A 90 18.94 -4.74 16.66
CA ARG A 90 19.20 -3.84 15.53
C ARG A 90 18.21 -2.68 15.47
N LEU A 91 16.94 -2.93 15.79
CA LEU A 91 15.89 -1.93 15.84
C LEU A 91 16.18 -0.91 16.94
N THR A 92 16.59 -1.33 18.14
CA THR A 92 17.02 -0.42 19.23
C THR A 92 18.18 0.46 18.79
N GLN A 93 19.16 -0.10 18.08
CA GLN A 93 20.29 0.66 17.54
C GLN A 93 19.83 1.73 16.54
N LEU A 94 18.97 1.37 15.60
CA LEU A 94 18.45 2.32 14.60
C LEU A 94 17.53 3.38 15.21
N GLN A 95 16.76 3.03 16.23
CA GLN A 95 15.85 3.94 16.92
C GLN A 95 16.54 4.94 17.84
N SER A 96 17.80 4.69 18.22
CA SER A 96 18.60 5.67 18.98
C SER A 96 18.79 7.00 18.23
N ASN A 97 18.68 6.99 16.89
CA ASN A 97 18.69 8.20 16.07
C ASN A 97 17.27 8.76 15.92
N THR A 98 16.90 9.70 16.79
CA THR A 98 15.55 10.29 16.84
C THR A 98 15.16 11.01 15.54
N THR A 99 16.11 11.66 14.87
CA THR A 99 15.90 12.30 13.56
C THR A 99 15.52 11.28 12.50
N LEU A 100 16.21 10.14 12.45
CA LEU A 100 15.89 9.05 11.54
C LEU A 100 14.50 8.47 11.83
N VAL A 101 14.15 8.25 13.10
CA VAL A 101 12.83 7.74 13.50
C VAL A 101 11.71 8.69 13.05
N ALA A 102 11.88 10.00 13.24
CA ALA A 102 10.91 10.99 12.81
C ALA A 102 10.71 10.98 11.29
N GLN A 103 11.80 10.96 10.51
CA GLN A 103 11.75 10.84 9.05
C GLN A 103 11.07 9.54 8.61
N CYS A 104 11.40 8.42 9.26
CA CYS A 104 10.84 7.13 8.93
C CYS A 104 9.35 7.01 9.27
N SER A 105 8.87 7.70 10.29
CA SER A 105 7.44 7.76 10.61
C SER A 105 6.65 8.35 9.43
N ALA A 106 7.10 9.50 8.89
CA ALA A 106 6.46 10.14 7.74
C ALA A 106 6.54 9.27 6.47
N VAL A 107 7.71 8.69 6.18
CA VAL A 107 7.89 7.80 5.01
C VAL A 107 7.02 6.55 5.13
N ASN A 108 6.92 5.95 6.31
CA ASN A 108 6.10 4.77 6.54
C ASN A 108 4.61 5.08 6.46
N ALA A 109 4.17 6.26 6.91
CA ALA A 109 2.80 6.73 6.76
C ALA A 109 2.42 6.88 5.27
N ASP A 110 3.27 7.56 4.47
CA ASP A 110 3.07 7.69 3.02
C ASP A 110 3.05 6.32 2.32
N LYS A 111 3.99 5.42 2.65
CA LYS A 111 4.00 4.05 2.11
C LYS A 111 2.72 3.28 2.47
N LYS A 112 2.26 3.38 3.72
CA LYS A 112 1.03 2.72 4.19
C LYS A 112 -0.19 3.25 3.45
N LEU A 113 -0.30 4.57 3.28
CA LEU A 113 -1.36 5.21 2.51
C LEU A 113 -1.37 4.69 1.06
N LYS A 114 -0.22 4.71 0.38
CA LYS A 114 -0.09 4.20 -0.99
C LYS A 114 -0.47 2.72 -1.11
N GLN A 115 -0.10 1.89 -0.13
CA GLN A 115 -0.49 0.49 -0.09
C GLN A 115 -2.00 0.32 0.10
N GLN A 116 -2.62 1.07 1.00
CA GLN A 116 -4.08 1.04 1.19
C GLN A 116 -4.82 1.46 -0.09
N CYS A 117 -4.35 2.50 -0.78
CA CYS A 117 -4.93 2.93 -2.06
C CYS A 117 -4.80 1.86 -3.16
N ARG A 118 -3.66 1.18 -3.23
CA ARG A 118 -3.46 0.03 -4.15
C ARG A 118 -4.40 -1.13 -3.79
N SER A 119 -4.60 -1.40 -2.51
CA SER A 119 -5.56 -2.42 -2.05
C SER A 119 -6.98 -2.05 -2.46
N ILE A 120 -7.44 -0.82 -2.23
CA ILE A 120 -8.76 -0.34 -2.69
C ILE A 120 -8.90 -0.54 -4.21
N SER A 121 -7.90 -0.14 -5.00
CA SER A 121 -7.93 -0.32 -6.46
C SER A 121 -8.03 -1.80 -6.88
N LYS A 122 -7.25 -2.68 -6.26
CA LYS A 122 -7.30 -4.13 -6.54
C LYS A 122 -8.64 -4.74 -6.17
N LEU A 123 -9.16 -4.42 -4.98
CA LEU A 123 -10.46 -4.90 -4.50
C LEU A 123 -11.59 -4.40 -5.41
N THR A 124 -11.53 -3.14 -5.86
CA THR A 124 -12.49 -2.58 -6.83
C THR A 124 -12.49 -3.36 -8.14
N LYS A 125 -11.30 -3.63 -8.70
CA LYS A 125 -11.18 -4.42 -9.94
C LYS A 125 -11.73 -5.84 -9.75
N LEU A 126 -11.47 -6.47 -8.62
CA LEU A 126 -11.97 -7.80 -8.32
C LEU A 126 -13.49 -7.83 -8.17
N ALA A 127 -14.07 -6.85 -7.48
CA ALA A 127 -15.52 -6.70 -7.35
C ALA A 127 -16.19 -6.47 -8.72
N ASN A 128 -15.63 -5.58 -9.55
CA ASN A 128 -16.14 -5.30 -10.89
C ASN A 128 -16.05 -6.52 -11.82
N LEU A 129 -14.97 -7.31 -11.70
CA LEU A 129 -14.82 -8.55 -12.45
C LEU A 129 -15.86 -9.59 -12.05
N ALA A 130 -16.14 -9.71 -10.75
CA ALA A 130 -17.13 -10.64 -10.23
C ALA A 130 -18.58 -10.25 -10.55
N SER A 131 -18.87 -8.95 -10.65
CA SER A 131 -20.19 -8.45 -11.05
C SER A 131 -20.42 -8.49 -12.57
N ASN A 132 -19.37 -8.74 -13.37
CA ASN A 132 -19.46 -8.83 -14.83
C ASN A 132 -19.43 -10.30 -15.28
N THR A 133 -20.62 -10.91 -15.40
CA THR A 133 -20.77 -12.32 -15.79
C THR A 133 -20.02 -12.67 -17.07
N THR A 134 -20.05 -11.81 -18.10
CA THR A 134 -19.33 -12.04 -19.36
C THR A 134 -17.82 -12.08 -19.19
N ALA A 135 -17.26 -11.15 -18.41
CA ALA A 135 -15.83 -11.12 -18.10
C ALA A 135 -15.41 -12.33 -17.25
N LEU A 136 -16.28 -12.77 -16.35
CA LEU A 136 -16.07 -13.92 -15.48
C LEU A 136 -16.07 -15.24 -16.29
N THR A 137 -17.04 -15.43 -17.19
CA THR A 137 -17.09 -16.58 -18.11
C THR A 137 -15.88 -16.60 -19.05
N ARG A 138 -15.48 -15.44 -19.57
CA ARG A 138 -14.28 -15.33 -20.39
C ARG A 138 -13.01 -15.71 -19.62
N LEU A 139 -12.85 -15.22 -18.40
CA LEU A 139 -11.73 -15.60 -17.53
C LEU A 139 -11.73 -17.10 -17.25
N GLN A 140 -12.89 -17.70 -17.00
CA GLN A 140 -13.01 -19.14 -16.78
C GLN A 140 -12.48 -19.93 -17.98
N ALA A 141 -12.85 -19.51 -19.20
CA ALA A 141 -12.42 -20.16 -20.44
C ALA A 141 -10.92 -19.92 -20.72
N GLU A 142 -10.43 -18.68 -20.61
CA GLU A 142 -9.04 -18.31 -20.88
C GLU A 142 -8.06 -18.95 -19.89
N ALA A 143 -8.41 -18.96 -18.59
CA ALA A 143 -7.57 -19.50 -17.54
C ALA A 143 -7.88 -20.97 -17.19
N ASN A 144 -8.75 -21.62 -17.96
CA ASN A 144 -9.17 -23.02 -17.76
C ASN A 144 -9.54 -23.31 -16.30
N LEU A 145 -10.30 -22.40 -15.67
CA LEU A 145 -10.62 -22.49 -14.26
C LEU A 145 -11.65 -23.58 -13.98
N THR A 146 -11.39 -24.40 -12.97
CA THR A 146 -12.34 -25.41 -12.50
C THR A 146 -13.53 -24.76 -11.78
N SER A 147 -14.64 -25.49 -11.66
CA SER A 147 -15.82 -25.04 -10.90
C SER A 147 -15.47 -24.65 -9.45
N THR A 148 -14.54 -25.37 -8.83
CA THR A 148 -14.03 -25.07 -7.48
C THR A 148 -13.28 -23.74 -7.46
N GLN A 149 -12.36 -23.51 -8.40
CA GLN A 149 -11.61 -22.24 -8.49
C GLN A 149 -12.53 -21.05 -8.77
N MET A 150 -13.58 -21.27 -9.57
CA MET A 150 -14.61 -20.27 -9.85
C MET A 150 -15.43 -19.92 -8.61
N THR A 151 -15.78 -20.92 -7.81
CA THR A 151 -16.47 -20.73 -6.53
C THR A 151 -15.58 -19.97 -5.54
N GLU A 152 -14.30 -20.33 -5.44
CA GLU A 152 -13.33 -19.60 -4.62
C GLU A 152 -13.13 -18.16 -5.09
N LEU A 153 -13.09 -17.91 -6.40
CA LEU A 153 -12.96 -16.57 -6.95
C LEU A 153 -14.17 -15.71 -6.57
N LYS A 154 -15.39 -16.25 -6.69
CA LYS A 154 -16.63 -15.57 -6.26
C LYS A 154 -16.63 -15.30 -4.76
N ALA A 155 -16.20 -16.25 -3.93
CA ALA A 155 -16.07 -16.07 -2.49
C ALA A 155 -15.03 -14.99 -2.14
N LYS A 156 -13.88 -14.97 -2.83
CA LYS A 156 -12.87 -13.92 -2.67
C LYS A 156 -13.41 -12.55 -3.09
N ALA A 157 -14.19 -12.48 -4.16
CA ALA A 157 -14.81 -11.23 -4.58
C ALA A 157 -15.86 -10.73 -3.59
N ALA A 158 -16.68 -11.62 -3.02
CA ALA A 158 -17.63 -11.24 -1.96
C ALA A 158 -16.91 -10.68 -0.73
N ASN A 159 -15.86 -11.36 -0.26
CA ASN A 159 -15.02 -10.86 0.83
C ASN A 159 -14.31 -9.55 0.47
N ALA A 160 -13.87 -9.40 -0.79
CA ALA A 160 -13.25 -8.18 -1.28
C ALA A 160 -14.22 -7.00 -1.26
N SER A 161 -15.50 -7.22 -1.61
CA SER A 161 -16.54 -6.20 -1.53
C SER A 161 -16.77 -5.73 -0.08
N VAL A 162 -16.82 -6.65 0.89
CA VAL A 162 -16.92 -6.29 2.32
C VAL A 162 -15.71 -5.48 2.77
N LYS A 163 -14.50 -5.93 2.45
CA LYS A 163 -13.27 -5.20 2.83
C LYS A 163 -13.17 -3.85 2.14
N LEU A 164 -13.63 -3.75 0.90
CA LEU A 164 -13.69 -2.50 0.16
C LEU A 164 -14.65 -1.50 0.79
N GLN A 165 -15.84 -1.94 1.21
CA GLN A 165 -16.79 -1.10 1.95
C GLN A 165 -16.19 -0.60 3.27
N GLU A 166 -15.51 -1.47 4.02
CA GLU A 166 -14.82 -1.09 5.26
C GLU A 166 -13.75 -0.01 5.00
N LEU A 167 -12.92 -0.17 3.96
CA LEU A 167 -11.89 0.81 3.62
C LEU A 167 -12.47 2.13 3.08
N GLN A 168 -13.54 2.06 2.29
CA GLN A 168 -14.20 3.23 1.71
C GLN A 168 -14.99 4.04 2.74
N SER A 169 -15.44 3.41 3.84
CA SER A 169 -16.08 4.12 4.96
C SER A 169 -15.16 5.17 5.59
N ASN A 170 -13.84 5.03 5.44
CA ASN A 170 -12.88 6.06 5.80
C ASN A 170 -12.77 7.09 4.66
N THR A 171 -13.53 8.18 4.78
CA THR A 171 -13.60 9.25 3.77
C THR A 171 -12.25 9.94 3.55
N THR A 172 -11.47 10.15 4.62
CA THR A 172 -10.11 10.74 4.54
C THR A 172 -9.17 9.87 3.72
N LEU A 173 -9.18 8.55 3.93
CA LEU A 173 -8.40 7.59 3.16
C LEU A 173 -8.82 7.63 1.68
N THR A 174 -10.13 7.60 1.41
CA THR A 174 -10.67 7.61 0.04
C THR A 174 -10.29 8.89 -0.71
N ALA A 175 -10.45 10.06 -0.07
CA ALA A 175 -10.06 11.35 -0.65
C ALA A 175 -8.55 11.41 -0.93
N SER A 176 -7.74 10.94 0.02
CA SER A 176 -6.28 10.87 -0.14
C SER A 176 -5.89 9.95 -1.30
N CYS A 177 -6.57 8.82 -1.45
CA CYS A 177 -6.35 7.90 -2.57
C CYS A 177 -6.75 8.48 -3.92
N GLN A 178 -7.86 9.23 -3.98
CA GLN A 178 -8.28 9.94 -5.20
C GLN A 178 -7.26 11.01 -5.60
N SER A 179 -6.76 11.78 -4.63
CA SER A 179 -5.71 12.77 -4.88
C SER A 179 -4.43 12.11 -5.43
N LEU A 180 -4.00 10.99 -4.84
CA LEU A 180 -2.83 10.24 -5.34
C LEU A 180 -3.03 9.67 -6.75
N GLN A 181 -4.25 9.27 -7.10
CA GLN A 181 -4.58 8.79 -8.44
C GLN A 181 -4.54 9.92 -9.46
N ALA A 182 -5.07 11.09 -9.12
CA ALA A 182 -5.03 12.29 -9.96
C ALA A 182 -3.59 12.78 -10.21
N SER A 183 -2.72 12.70 -9.19
CA SER A 183 -1.30 13.04 -9.32
C SER A 183 -0.49 12.01 -10.11
N GLY A 184 -0.96 10.77 -10.22
CA GLY A 184 -0.31 9.70 -11.00
C GLY A 184 -0.54 9.77 -12.52
N THR A 185 -1.44 10.63 -12.99
CA THR A 185 -1.77 10.79 -14.43
C THR A 185 -0.91 11.87 -15.12
N GLN A 186 -0.04 12.60 -14.40
CA GLN A 186 0.85 13.63 -14.97
C GLN A 186 2.32 13.18 -15.11
N GLY A 187 2.53 11.97 -15.60
CA GLY A 187 3.88 11.44 -15.88
C GLY A 187 3.94 10.77 -17.23
N GLY A 188 3.82 11.53 -18.32
CA GLY A 188 3.82 10.91 -19.65
C GLY A 188 3.66 11.76 -20.90
N GLU A 189 3.61 13.10 -20.85
CA GLU A 189 3.79 13.91 -22.07
C GLU A 189 4.80 15.01 -21.78
N ARG A 190 6.06 14.75 -22.17
CA ARG A 190 7.00 15.83 -22.51
C ARG A 190 6.39 16.53 -23.72
N ASN A 191 5.56 17.55 -23.48
CA ASN A 191 5.23 18.53 -24.48
C ASN A 191 6.55 19.24 -24.83
N LYS A 192 7.22 18.78 -25.89
CA LYS A 192 8.18 19.60 -26.62
C LYS A 192 7.37 20.72 -27.25
N THR A 193 7.06 21.75 -26.48
CA THR A 193 6.75 23.05 -27.05
C THR A 193 8.06 23.59 -27.57
N GLY A 194 8.36 23.18 -28.81
CA GLY A 194 9.37 23.82 -29.63
C GLY A 194 9.02 25.31 -29.67
N SER A 195 10.00 26.10 -29.25
CA SER A 195 10.07 27.52 -29.51
C SER A 195 9.84 27.76 -31.00
N ALA A 196 8.73 28.42 -31.34
CA ALA A 196 8.53 29.03 -32.64
C ALA A 196 7.76 30.34 -32.43
N SER A 197 8.47 31.44 -32.60
CA SER A 197 7.94 32.80 -32.69
C SER A 197 6.79 32.90 -33.71
N PRO A 198 5.86 33.85 -33.53
CA PRO A 198 4.77 34.05 -34.47
C PRO A 198 5.22 34.92 -35.64
N THR A 199 5.05 34.42 -36.86
CA THR A 199 4.90 35.26 -38.06
C THR A 199 3.71 34.76 -38.86
N ALA A 200 2.81 35.67 -39.18
CA ALA A 200 1.52 35.46 -39.81
C ALA A 200 1.59 34.97 -41.27
N ALA A 201 0.58 34.19 -41.71
CA ALA A 201 -0.34 34.53 -42.80
C ALA A 201 -1.06 33.31 -43.43
N ALA A 202 -2.39 33.48 -43.59
CA ALA A 202 -3.26 33.05 -44.69
C ALA A 202 -3.56 31.56 -45.02
N ALA A 203 -4.87 31.27 -44.89
CA ALA A 203 -5.80 30.62 -45.86
C ALA A 203 -5.65 29.13 -46.27
N GLY A 204 -6.81 28.45 -46.28
CA GLY A 204 -7.09 27.27 -47.12
C GLY A 204 -7.50 26.01 -46.36
N GLY A 205 -8.77 25.60 -46.49
CA GLY A 205 -9.31 24.39 -45.84
C GLY A 205 -9.02 23.10 -46.60
N HIS A 206 -9.29 21.95 -45.95
CA HIS A 206 -9.79 20.74 -46.62
C HIS A 206 -10.27 19.67 -45.63
N HIS A 207 -11.31 18.95 -46.06
CA HIS A 207 -11.93 17.78 -45.44
C HIS A 207 -10.94 16.67 -45.03
N GLY A 208 -11.15 16.06 -43.86
CA GLY A 208 -10.33 14.94 -43.37
C GLY A 208 -11.04 14.08 -42.32
N ARG A 209 -11.87 13.17 -42.81
CA ARG A 209 -12.51 12.01 -42.16
C ARG A 209 -11.57 11.32 -41.15
N GLN A 210 -11.81 11.45 -39.84
CA GLN A 210 -11.04 10.73 -38.82
C GLN A 210 -11.60 9.32 -38.58
N LYS A 211 -10.78 8.33 -38.93
CA LYS A 211 -10.92 6.91 -38.60
C LYS A 211 -10.89 6.72 -37.08
N MET A 212 -11.93 6.09 -36.54
CA MET A 212 -11.96 5.54 -35.19
C MET A 212 -10.95 4.38 -35.09
N VAL A 213 -9.83 4.61 -34.43
CA VAL A 213 -8.83 3.58 -34.09
C VAL A 213 -9.23 2.95 -32.76
N ILE A 214 -9.80 1.74 -32.83
CA ILE A 214 -10.00 0.86 -31.67
C ILE A 214 -8.61 0.41 -31.21
N ARG A 215 -8.11 0.98 -30.11
CA ARG A 215 -6.92 0.47 -29.42
C ARG A 215 -7.30 -0.76 -28.61
N ARG A 216 -6.88 -1.94 -29.08
CA ARG A 216 -6.76 -3.16 -28.26
C ARG A 216 -5.84 -2.85 -27.07
N MET A 217 -6.32 -3.10 -25.85
CA MET A 217 -5.45 -3.20 -24.68
C MET A 217 -4.85 -4.59 -24.64
N ASP A 218 -3.52 -4.63 -24.70
CA ASP A 218 -2.69 -5.82 -24.57
C ASP A 218 -2.84 -6.42 -23.16
N SER A 219 -3.15 -7.71 -23.16
CA SER A 219 -3.33 -8.56 -22.00
C SER A 219 -1.98 -9.18 -21.63
N SER A 220 -1.19 -8.46 -20.83
CA SER A 220 0.09 -8.97 -20.33
C SER A 220 0.17 -8.79 -18.81
N GLY A 221 0.10 -9.91 -18.08
CA GLY A 221 0.63 -10.02 -16.72
C GLY A 221 -0.38 -10.31 -15.61
N ALA A 222 -0.85 -11.56 -15.51
CA ALA A 222 -1.42 -12.10 -14.27
C ALA A 222 -0.99 -13.57 -14.08
N GLY A 223 0.32 -13.81 -14.10
CA GLY A 223 0.89 -15.04 -13.58
C GLY A 223 0.99 -14.97 -12.06
N PHE A 224 0.47 -16.00 -11.40
CA PHE A 224 0.80 -16.44 -10.03
C PHE A 224 0.37 -15.53 -8.87
N TYR A 225 -0.78 -15.85 -8.24
CA TYR A 225 -0.95 -15.91 -6.77
C TYR A 225 -2.25 -16.68 -6.45
N VAL A 226 -2.26 -17.99 -6.73
CA VAL A 226 -3.30 -18.91 -6.25
C VAL A 226 -2.60 -19.98 -5.42
N LEU A 227 -2.27 -19.67 -4.16
CA LEU A 227 -2.12 -20.65 -3.10
C LEU A 227 -2.41 -19.96 -1.76
N ALA A 228 -3.14 -20.67 -0.89
CA ALA A 228 -3.59 -20.32 0.46
C ALA A 228 -4.90 -19.51 0.55
N ASN A 229 -6.02 -20.22 0.73
CA ASN A 229 -6.90 -19.98 1.89
C ASN A 229 -8.02 -21.03 1.97
N SER A 230 -7.69 -22.20 2.52
CA SER A 230 -8.65 -23.28 2.81
C SER A 230 -9.20 -23.25 4.25
N LEU A 231 -9.02 -22.16 5.02
CA LEU A 231 -9.29 -22.20 6.48
C LEU A 231 -10.22 -21.11 7.06
N PHE A 232 -10.86 -20.27 6.24
CA PHE A 232 -11.80 -19.28 6.80
C PHE A 232 -13.16 -19.86 7.22
N ALA A 233 -13.48 -21.11 6.85
CA ALA A 233 -14.72 -21.77 7.26
C ALA A 233 -14.71 -22.30 8.70
N ALA A 234 -13.54 -22.50 9.32
CA ALA A 234 -13.46 -23.11 10.65
C ALA A 234 -13.70 -22.13 11.81
N ASN A 235 -13.53 -20.81 11.60
CA ASN A 235 -13.56 -19.84 12.70
C ASN A 235 -14.95 -19.26 13.01
N ILE A 236 -15.95 -19.47 12.14
CA ILE A 236 -17.34 -19.05 12.43
C ILE A 236 -18.04 -20.07 13.36
N CYS A 237 -17.58 -21.34 13.36
CA CYS A 237 -18.22 -22.38 14.18
C CYS A 237 -17.87 -22.26 15.68
N VAL A 238 -16.67 -21.76 16.02
CA VAL A 238 -16.22 -21.63 17.42
C VAL A 238 -16.88 -20.44 18.14
N LEU A 239 -17.30 -19.39 17.41
CA LEU A 239 -18.00 -18.27 18.01
C LEU A 239 -19.46 -18.60 18.39
N ALA A 240 -20.06 -19.61 17.75
CA ALA A 240 -21.44 -20.01 18.03
C ALA A 240 -21.58 -20.86 19.30
N THR A 241 -20.56 -21.63 19.68
CA THR A 241 -20.56 -22.44 20.91
C THR A 241 -20.26 -21.64 22.17
N LEU A 242 -19.56 -20.50 22.06
CA LEU A 242 -19.26 -19.64 23.23
C LEU A 242 -20.41 -18.72 23.65
N LEU A 243 -21.48 -18.64 22.86
CA LEU A 243 -22.67 -17.81 23.14
C LEU A 243 -23.83 -18.61 23.76
N ILE A 244 -23.63 -19.92 24.01
CA ILE A 244 -24.64 -20.83 24.58
C ILE A 244 -24.22 -21.36 25.97
N MET A 245 -23.10 -20.87 26.53
CA MET A 245 -22.69 -21.08 27.92
C MET A 245 -22.63 -19.75 28.67
#